data_AF-A3WBY8-F1
#
_entry.id   AF-A3WBY8-F1
#
_cell.length_a   1.000
_cell.length_b   1.000
_cell.length_c   1.000
_cell.angle_alpha   90.00
_cell.angle_beta   90.00
_cell.angle_gamma   90.00
#
_symmetry.space_group_name_H-M   'P 1'
#
loop_
_entity.id
_entity.type
_entity.pdbx_description
1 polymer ?
#
loop_
_entity_poly.entity_id
_entity_poly.type
_entity_poly.pdbx_seq_one_letter_code
_entity_poly.pdbx_strand_id
1 'polypeptide(L)' 'MAGGTLALMIAGLVGFGAGAYLAATGERPVGIALMGMGLLFQALTLRQLRISKVKDQGDAG' A
#
# COMPACT_ATOMS: atom_id res chain seq x y z
N MET A 1 11.39 -10.21 7.19
CA MET A 1 10.00 -10.18 6.66
C MET A 1 9.25 -8.89 7.01
N ALA A 2 9.27 -8.39 8.24
CA ALA A 2 8.46 -7.24 8.65
C ALA A 2 8.86 -5.89 7.99
N GLY A 3 10.15 -5.59 7.84
CA GLY A 3 10.62 -4.28 7.36
C GLY A 3 10.17 -3.93 5.93
N GLY A 4 10.21 -4.90 5.00
CA GLY A 4 9.78 -4.68 3.61
C GLY A 4 8.27 -4.42 3.49
N THR A 5 7.47 -5.14 4.26
CA THR A 5 6.01 -4.93 4.34
C THR A 5 5.70 -3.57 4.97
N LEU A 6 6.43 -3.16 6.01
CA LEU A 6 6.26 -1.86 6.63
C LEU A 6 6.60 -0.71 5.66
N ALA A 7 7.69 -0.84 4.91
CA ALA A 7 8.09 0.13 3.89
C ALA A 7 7.03 0.28 2.78
N LEU A 8 6.46 -0.84 2.31
CA LEU A 8 5.36 -0.81 1.33
C LEU A 8 4.10 -0.15 1.91
N MET A 9 3.81 -0.37 3.19
CA MET A 9 2.64 0.23 3.84
C MET A 9 2.79 1.76 3.95
N ILE A 10 3.97 2.22 4.37
CA ILE A 10 4.30 3.65 4.48
C ILE A 10 4.29 4.29 3.09
N ALA A 11 4.93 3.66 2.10
CA ALA A 11 4.94 4.15 0.72
C ALA A 11 3.52 4.27 0.14
N GLY A 12 2.66 3.28 0.39
CA GLY A 12 1.26 3.30 -0.03
C GLY A 12 0.45 4.41 0.63
N LEU A 13 0.62 4.62 1.95
CA LEU A 13 -0.04 5.69 2.69
C LEU A 13 0.40 7.09 2.22
N VAL A 14 1.71 7.30 2.04
CA VAL A 14 2.26 8.58 1.60
C VAL A 14 1.85 8.88 0.16
N GLY A 15 1.96 7.89 -0.75
CA GLY A 15 1.54 8.04 -2.14
C GLY A 15 0.04 8.30 -2.28
N PHE A 16 -0.79 7.62 -1.48
CA PHE A 16 -2.22 7.88 -1.45
C PHE A 16 -2.54 9.28 -0.90
N GLY A 17 -1.90 9.69 0.21
CA GLY A 17 -2.11 11.00 0.83
C GLY A 17 -1.68 12.16 -0.06
N ALA A 18 -0.51 12.04 -0.70
CA ALA A 18 -0.04 13.02 -1.69
C ALA A 18 -1.00 13.12 -2.88
N GLY A 19 -1.56 11.99 -3.34
CA GLY A 19 -2.53 11.96 -4.42
C GLY A 19 -3.86 12.59 -4.03
N ALA A 20 -4.33 12.33 -2.80
CA ALA A 20 -5.53 12.94 -2.24
C ALA A 20 -5.40 14.46 -2.18
N TYR A 21 -4.25 14.95 -1.73
CA TYR A 21 -3.94 16.37 -1.67
C TYR A 21 -3.99 17.00 -3.07
N LEU A 22 -3.30 16.40 -4.04
CA LEU A 22 -3.25 16.92 -5.42
C LEU A 22 -4.63 16.89 -6.10
N ALA A 23 -5.42 15.84 -5.83
CA ALA A 23 -6.79 15.74 -6.34
C ALA A 23 -7.70 16.82 -5.74
N ALA A 24 -7.49 17.18 -4.47
CA ALA A 24 -8.24 18.22 -3.78
C ALA A 24 -7.85 19.64 -4.23
N THR A 25 -6.59 19.88 -4.58
CA THR A 25 -6.09 21.22 -4.99
C THR A 25 -6.41 21.58 -6.45
N GLY A 26 -7.01 20.67 -7.23
CA GLY A 26 -7.54 20.95 -8.56
C GLY A 26 -6.99 20.05 -9.66
N GLU A 27 -5.87 19.39 -9.44
CA GLU A 27 -5.25 18.46 -10.39
C GLU A 27 -5.82 17.04 -10.23
N ARG A 28 -7.14 16.94 -10.36
CA ARG A 28 -7.92 15.71 -10.20
C ARG A 28 -7.35 14.49 -10.94
N PRO A 29 -7.05 14.55 -12.26
CA PRO A 29 -6.57 13.36 -12.97
C PRO A 29 -5.22 12.87 -12.44
N VAL A 30 -4.30 13.79 -12.14
CA VAL A 30 -2.97 13.46 -11.61
C VAL A 30 -3.07 12.93 -10.18
N GLY A 31 -3.88 13.57 -9.34
CA GLY A 31 -4.11 13.14 -7.96
C GLY A 31 -4.79 11.76 -7.87
N ILE A 32 -5.79 11.50 -8.72
CA ILE A 32 -6.44 10.17 -8.81
C ILE A 32 -5.45 9.11 -9.28
N ALA A 33 -4.61 9.41 -10.27
CA ALA A 33 -3.57 8.48 -10.72
C ALA A 33 -2.57 8.17 -9.60
N LEU A 34 -2.15 9.18 -8.84
CA LEU A 34 -1.22 9.03 -7.72
C LEU A 34 -1.87 8.26 -6.55
N MET A 35 -3.15 8.50 -6.26
CA MET A 35 -3.94 7.72 -5.31
C MET A 35 -4.01 6.24 -5.73
N GLY A 36 -4.26 5.97 -7.01
CA GLY A 36 -4.25 4.63 -7.58
C GLY A 36 -2.91 3.90 -7.36
N MET A 37 -1.79 4.60 -7.54
CA MET A 37 -0.46 4.05 -7.24
C MET A 37 -0.26 3.77 -5.75
N GLY A 38 -0.74 4.66 -4.86
CA GLY A 38 -0.73 4.42 -3.41
C GLY A 38 -1.51 3.16 -3.02
N LEU A 39 -2.70 2.97 -3.59
CA LEU A 39 -3.54 1.80 -3.38
C LEU A 39 -2.91 0.50 -3.90
N LEU A 40 -2.19 0.56 -5.03
CA LEU A 40 -1.42 -0.58 -5.54
C LEU A 40 -0.34 -1.04 -4.56
N PHE A 41 0.40 -0.11 -3.96
CA PHE A 41 1.37 -0.45 -2.91
C PHE A 41 0.69 -1.06 -1.67
N GLN A 42 -0.49 -0.58 -1.30
CA GLN A 42 -1.28 -1.17 -0.22
C GLN A 42 -1.76 -2.60 -0.56
N ALA A 43 -2.16 -2.85 -1.81
CA ALA A 43 -2.55 -4.20 -2.27
C ALA A 43 -1.36 -5.17 -2.24
N LEU A 44 -0.17 -4.73 -2.67
CA LEU A 44 1.07 -5.51 -2.57
C LEU A 44 1.44 -5.78 -1.11
N THR A 45 1.29 -4.79 -0.23
CA THR A 45 1.50 -4.94 1.22
C THR A 45 0.57 -6.00 1.80
N LEU A 46 -0.73 -5.93 1.48
CA LEU A 46 -1.71 -6.91 1.94
C LEU A 46 -1.37 -8.33 1.45
N ARG A 47 -0.94 -8.46 0.19
CA ARG A 47 -0.51 -9.74 -0.38
C ARG A 47 0.69 -10.31 0.39
N GLN A 48 1.71 -9.50 0.66
CA GLN A 48 2.89 -9.90 1.44
C GLN A 48 2.52 -10.31 2.87
N LEU A 49 1.60 -9.58 3.49
CA LEU A 49 1.11 -9.85 4.84
C LEU A 49 0.27 -11.13 4.89
N ARG A 50 -0.55 -11.39 3.87
CA ARG A 50 -1.34 -12.63 3.72
C ARG A 50 -0.44 -13.85 3.53
N ILE A 51 0.57 -13.77 2.66
CA ILE A 51 1.55 -14.84 2.45
C ILE A 51 2.30 -15.13 3.76
N SER A 52 2.70 -14.08 4.48
CA SER A 52 3.37 -14.23 5.77
C SER A 52 2.48 -14.91 6.81
N LYS A 53 1.20 -14.52 6.90
CA LYS A 53 0.21 -15.16 7.80
C LYS A 53 -0.07 -16.63 7.46
N VAL A 54 -0.16 -16.97 6.17
CA VAL A 54 -0.36 -18.37 5.74
C VAL A 54 0.85 -19.22 6.07
N LYS A 55 2.06 -18.69 5.90
CA LYS A 55 3.30 -19.37 6.28
C LYS A 55 3.40 -19.62 7.78
N ASP A 56 2.93 -18.68 8.60
CA ASP A 56 2.89 -18.80 10.06
C ASP A 56 1.87 -19.85 10.55
N GLN A 57 0.73 -20.00 9.86
CA GLN A 57 -0.27 -21.04 10.19
C GLN A 57 0.12 -22.47 9.80
N GLY A 58 1.07 -22.65 8.89
CA GLY A 58 1.51 -23.98 8.43
C GLY A 58 2.54 -24.66 9.33
N ASP A 59 3.13 -23.94 10.29
CA ASP A 59 4.20 -24.43 11.18
C ASP A 59 3.66 -24.92 12.55
N ALA A 60 2.33 -25.03 12.68
CA ALA A 60 1.63 -25.48 13.89
C ALA A 60 0.87 -26.81 13.70
N GLY A 61 1.19 -27.56 12.64
CA GLY A 61 0.60 -28.87 12.31
C GLY A 61 1.54 -30.03 12.57
#